data_AF-A0AAI9BAV4-F1
#
_entry.id   AF-A0AAI9BAV4-F1
#
_cell.length_a   1.000
_cell.length_b   1.000
_cell.length_c   1.000
_cell.angle_alpha   90.00
_cell.angle_beta   90.00
_cell.angle_gamma   90.00
#
_symmetry.space_group_name_H-M   'P 1'
#
loop_
_entity.id
_entity.type
_entity.pdbx_description
1 polymer ?
#
loop_
_entity_poly.entity_id
_entity_poly.type
_entity_poly.pdbx_seq_one_letter_code
_entity_poly.pdbx_strand_id
1 'polypeptide(L)'
;MKKAPNLKHQPRDKMTEVIIFAGSDAWAHAKQWQEQDGRLAGDNVPPVWLGEQQLAELDNLQIVPDGRYRVRLYQAGLLRPGLVNTIGQKLAAAGVRDADYYPEGMHSQKRENWREYLERERAELAEKKKVVELPVKKKERVKDDNASSLALNQMGASQRGEVLLAHYGGELAIHADSDTVHHYNGVVWEPVQDKELQRAMAQIFIDAEISYSQNAIKSAVDTMKLSLPVMGNTARNLIGFSNGVFDTRTGNFREHNKNDWLLIASELPFSPPAEGETLATHAPNFWKWLRRSVAENDRKADRVLAALFMVLANRYDWQLFIEVTGPGGSGKSVMAEICTMLAGKANTVSASMKALEDARERALVVGFSLIIMPDMTRYAGDGAGIKAITGGDKVAIDPKHKAPYSTRIPAVVLAVNNNAMSFSDRSGGISRRRVIFNFSEVVPENERDPMLAEKIEGELAVVIRHLLTRFADQDEARRLLYEQQKSEEALAIKREGDSLVDFCGYLMASVMCDGLLVGNAEIVPFSPRRYLYHAYLAYMRAHGFGKPVTLTRFGKDMPGAMAEYGREYIKRKTKHGLRSNVTLTEESEDWMPSCVSVTNDDSKN
;
A
#
# COMPACT_ATOMS: atom_id res chain seq x y z
N MET A 1 26.17 -10.51 38.04
CA MET A 1 26.38 -10.79 36.60
C MET A 1 27.27 -12.01 36.50
N LYS A 2 26.91 -12.98 35.66
CA LYS A 2 27.77 -14.16 35.41
C LYS A 2 28.98 -13.69 34.59
N LYS A 3 30.17 -14.22 34.84
CA LYS A 3 31.38 -13.84 34.08
C LYS A 3 31.58 -14.81 32.91
N ALA A 4 31.95 -14.29 31.75
CA ALA A 4 32.34 -15.11 30.62
C ALA A 4 33.54 -16.00 30.97
N PRO A 5 33.67 -17.17 30.31
CA PRO A 5 34.83 -18.02 30.43
C PRO A 5 36.14 -17.23 30.25
N ASN A 6 37.15 -17.55 31.04
CA ASN A 6 38.46 -16.91 31.07
C ASN A 6 38.51 -15.40 31.41
N LEU A 7 37.36 -14.73 31.61
CA LEU A 7 37.33 -13.31 31.97
C LEU A 7 38.09 -13.01 33.28
N LYS A 8 38.06 -13.95 34.24
CA LYS A 8 38.77 -13.83 35.52
C LYS A 8 40.30 -13.86 35.41
N HIS A 9 40.83 -14.35 34.29
CA HIS A 9 42.27 -14.45 34.03
C HIS A 9 42.82 -13.24 33.28
N GLN A 10 41.96 -12.31 32.83
CA GLN A 10 42.37 -11.13 32.11
C GLN A 10 43.18 -10.16 33.00
N PRO A 11 44.25 -9.52 32.50
CA PRO A 11 45.08 -8.60 33.26
C PRO A 11 44.28 -7.48 33.92
N ARG A 12 44.72 -7.07 35.12
CA ARG A 12 44.12 -5.94 35.85
C ARG A 12 44.39 -4.59 35.18
N ASP A 13 45.47 -4.49 34.41
CA ASP A 13 45.80 -3.29 33.63
C ASP A 13 44.75 -3.05 32.53
N LYS A 14 44.02 -1.94 32.63
CA LYS A 14 42.91 -1.57 31.74
C LYS A 14 43.34 -1.20 30.33
N MET A 15 44.63 -0.93 30.11
CA MET A 15 45.19 -0.64 28.78
C MET A 15 45.60 -1.90 28.02
N THR A 16 45.80 -3.03 28.71
CA THR A 16 46.07 -4.31 28.06
C THR A 16 44.84 -4.78 27.28
N GLU A 17 45.04 -5.16 26.01
CA GLU A 17 43.98 -5.64 25.12
C GLU A 17 43.38 -6.96 25.61
N VAL A 18 42.06 -7.12 25.46
CA VAL A 18 41.36 -8.39 25.73
C VAL A 18 40.97 -9.03 24.41
N ILE A 19 41.33 -10.30 24.25
CA ILE A 19 40.99 -11.10 23.06
C ILE A 19 39.74 -11.93 23.35
N ILE A 20 38.77 -11.85 22.45
CA ILE A 20 37.48 -12.55 22.52
C ILE A 20 37.25 -13.36 21.24
N PHE A 21 36.94 -14.65 21.38
CA PHE A 21 36.44 -15.49 20.29
C PHE A 21 34.93 -15.70 20.44
N ALA A 22 34.15 -15.50 19.38
CA ALA A 22 32.70 -15.64 19.44
C ALA A 22 32.14 -16.40 18.23
N GLY A 23 31.27 -17.39 18.49
CA GLY A 23 30.63 -18.22 17.47
C GLY A 23 30.64 -19.71 17.82
N SER A 24 30.14 -20.56 16.91
CA SER A 24 30.02 -22.01 17.13
C SER A 24 31.34 -22.69 17.52
N ASP A 25 32.47 -22.20 17.02
CA ASP A 25 33.79 -22.80 17.23
C ASP A 25 34.68 -22.01 18.22
N ALA A 26 34.08 -21.08 18.99
CA ALA A 26 34.81 -20.16 19.87
C ALA A 26 35.75 -20.86 20.87
N TRP A 27 35.35 -22.01 21.43
CA TRP A 27 36.19 -22.75 22.37
C TRP A 27 37.43 -23.36 21.69
N ALA A 28 37.28 -23.92 20.50
CA ALA A 28 38.38 -24.54 19.76
C ALA A 28 39.44 -23.50 19.38
N HIS A 29 39.01 -22.34 18.87
CA HIS A 29 39.91 -21.23 18.55
C HIS A 29 40.58 -20.62 19.78
N ALA A 30 39.86 -20.47 20.90
CA ALA A 30 40.43 -19.99 22.14
C ALA A 30 41.50 -20.94 22.71
N LYS A 31 41.28 -22.26 22.58
CA LYS A 31 42.26 -23.28 22.96
C LYS A 31 43.49 -23.24 22.06
N GLN A 32 43.31 -23.15 20.74
CA GLN A 32 44.40 -23.02 19.78
C GLN A 32 45.25 -21.77 20.05
N TRP A 33 44.63 -20.62 20.32
CA TRP A 33 45.33 -19.40 20.71
C TRP A 33 46.20 -19.60 21.96
N GLN A 34 45.69 -20.27 22.97
CA GLN A 34 46.41 -20.50 24.22
C GLN A 34 47.60 -21.47 24.05
N GLU A 35 47.48 -22.47 23.17
CA GLU A 35 48.48 -23.51 22.97
C GLU A 35 49.57 -23.13 21.94
N GLN A 36 49.22 -22.31 20.95
CA GLN A 36 50.07 -22.02 19.78
C GLN A 36 50.16 -20.53 19.46
N ASP A 37 49.11 -19.94 18.86
CA ASP A 37 49.18 -18.60 18.24
C ASP A 37 49.50 -17.46 19.24
N GLY A 38 48.91 -17.51 20.43
CA GLY A 38 49.15 -16.55 21.50
C GLY A 38 50.58 -16.62 22.03
N ARG A 39 51.14 -17.83 22.20
CA ARG A 39 52.55 -18.01 22.63
C ARG A 39 53.54 -17.44 21.62
N LEU A 40 53.26 -17.63 20.32
CA LEU A 40 54.06 -17.05 19.24
C LEU A 40 53.99 -15.51 19.23
N ALA A 41 52.85 -14.94 19.63
CA ALA A 41 52.65 -13.50 19.78
C ALA A 41 53.12 -12.93 21.14
N GLY A 42 53.66 -13.77 22.04
CA GLY A 42 54.06 -13.37 23.38
C GLY A 42 52.90 -13.15 24.38
N ASP A 43 51.68 -13.52 24.01
CA ASP A 43 50.49 -13.47 24.86
C ASP A 43 50.27 -14.80 25.59
N ASN A 44 50.42 -14.77 26.92
CA ASN A 44 50.20 -15.92 27.79
C ASN A 44 48.85 -15.86 28.53
N VAL A 45 47.97 -14.92 28.20
CA VAL A 45 46.65 -14.76 28.82
C VAL A 45 45.63 -15.63 28.07
N PRO A 46 44.86 -16.49 28.75
CA PRO A 46 43.83 -17.28 28.08
C PRO A 46 42.71 -16.36 27.57
N PRO A 47 42.35 -16.42 26.27
CA PRO A 47 41.36 -15.52 25.69
C PRO A 47 39.96 -15.85 26.18
N VAL A 48 39.08 -14.84 26.18
CA VAL A 48 37.65 -15.01 26.48
C VAL A 48 36.98 -15.70 25.29
N TRP A 49 36.05 -16.61 25.54
CA TRP A 49 35.31 -17.26 24.47
C TRP A 49 33.81 -17.27 24.75
N LEU A 50 33.04 -17.08 23.68
CA LEU A 50 31.58 -17.01 23.67
C LEU A 50 31.03 -18.04 22.69
N GLY A 51 30.81 -19.26 23.18
CA GLY A 51 30.15 -20.33 22.41
C GLY A 51 28.62 -20.21 22.48
N GLU A 52 27.90 -21.18 21.91
CA GLU A 52 26.43 -21.15 21.82
C GLU A 52 25.73 -20.91 23.16
N GLN A 53 26.18 -21.57 24.24
CA GLN A 53 25.62 -21.41 25.58
C GLN A 53 25.84 -20.00 26.15
N GLN A 54 27.02 -19.41 25.91
CA GLN A 54 27.35 -18.06 26.41
C GLN A 54 26.65 -16.98 25.59
N LEU A 55 26.49 -17.21 24.28
CA LEU A 55 25.75 -16.33 23.38
C LEU A 55 24.25 -16.33 23.69
N ALA A 56 23.68 -17.46 24.12
CA ALA A 56 22.29 -17.54 24.57
C ALA A 56 22.03 -16.76 25.88
N GLU A 57 23.04 -16.64 26.75
CA GLU A 57 22.96 -15.91 28.03
C GLU A 57 23.61 -14.51 27.99
N LEU A 58 23.90 -13.98 26.80
CA LEU A 58 24.76 -12.80 26.62
C LEU A 58 24.25 -11.56 27.38
N ASP A 59 22.93 -11.41 27.53
CA ASP A 59 22.28 -10.30 28.26
C ASP A 59 22.64 -10.27 29.75
N ASN A 60 22.91 -11.43 30.35
CA ASN A 60 23.25 -11.56 31.78
C ASN A 60 24.74 -11.89 32.01
N LEU A 61 25.53 -11.92 30.95
CA LEU A 61 26.96 -12.23 30.95
C LEU A 61 27.81 -10.96 30.85
N GLN A 62 28.82 -10.86 31.72
CA GLN A 62 29.91 -9.89 31.58
C GLN A 62 30.99 -10.52 30.69
N ILE A 63 31.32 -9.87 29.58
CA ILE A 63 32.26 -10.39 28.56
C ILE A 63 33.62 -9.69 28.56
N VAL A 64 33.70 -8.49 29.15
CA VAL A 64 34.92 -7.70 29.31
C VAL A 64 34.86 -6.97 30.66
N PRO A 65 36.00 -6.69 31.34
CA PRO A 65 35.97 -5.94 32.59
C PRO A 65 35.65 -4.46 32.36
N ASP A 66 34.97 -3.84 33.32
CA ASP A 66 34.52 -2.46 33.19
C ASP A 66 35.69 -1.47 33.13
N GLY A 67 35.61 -0.55 32.17
CA GLY A 67 36.62 0.48 31.89
C GLY A 67 37.84 -0.03 31.13
N ARG A 68 37.78 -1.22 30.50
CA ARG A 68 38.80 -1.69 29.56
C ARG A 68 38.90 -0.73 28.38
N TYR A 69 40.12 -0.43 27.90
CA TYR A 69 40.29 0.50 26.77
C TYR A 69 40.14 -0.19 25.41
N ARG A 70 40.82 -1.34 25.22
CA ARG A 70 40.93 -2.02 23.92
C ARG A 70 40.45 -3.48 23.96
N VAL A 71 39.76 -3.91 22.90
CA VAL A 71 39.31 -5.29 22.71
C VAL A 71 39.59 -5.77 21.28
N ARG A 72 39.92 -7.05 21.13
CA ARG A 72 39.95 -7.72 19.83
C ARG A 72 38.91 -8.82 19.79
N LEU A 73 38.05 -8.80 18.78
CA LEU A 73 36.96 -9.77 18.62
C LEU A 73 37.16 -10.56 17.32
N TYR A 74 37.29 -11.87 17.44
CA TYR A 74 37.35 -12.80 16.32
C TYR A 74 36.04 -13.58 16.21
N GLN A 75 35.47 -13.61 15.00
CA GLN A 75 34.41 -14.56 14.69
C GLN A 75 35.02 -15.96 14.55
N ALA A 76 34.51 -16.92 15.31
CA ALA A 76 34.97 -18.30 15.33
C ALA A 76 33.80 -19.23 14.95
N GLY A 77 33.76 -19.64 13.69
CA GLY A 77 32.64 -20.39 13.13
C GLY A 77 31.42 -19.51 12.83
N LEU A 78 30.22 -20.06 13.03
CA LEU A 78 28.96 -19.39 12.69
C LEU A 78 28.54 -18.44 13.82
N LEU A 79 28.37 -17.15 13.49
CA LEU A 79 27.90 -16.11 14.42
C LEU A 79 26.81 -15.29 13.74
N ARG A 80 25.60 -15.27 14.31
CA ARG A 80 24.46 -14.53 13.72
C ARG A 80 24.73 -13.02 13.77
N PRO A 81 24.43 -12.24 12.71
CA PRO A 81 24.69 -10.79 12.68
C PRO A 81 24.08 -10.02 13.86
N GLY A 82 22.90 -10.42 14.34
CA GLY A 82 22.27 -9.80 15.51
C GLY A 82 23.10 -9.92 16.80
N LEU A 83 23.81 -11.03 17.00
CA LEU A 83 24.65 -11.25 18.19
C LEU A 83 25.94 -10.42 18.14
N VAL A 84 26.46 -10.13 16.95
CA VAL A 84 27.61 -9.23 16.75
C VAL A 84 27.28 -7.83 17.29
N ASN A 85 26.09 -7.31 16.96
CA ASN A 85 25.61 -6.03 17.47
C ASN A 85 25.44 -6.05 19.00
N THR A 86 24.87 -7.12 19.57
CA THR A 86 24.73 -7.25 21.04
C THR A 86 26.09 -7.27 21.75
N ILE A 87 27.09 -7.97 21.19
CA ILE A 87 28.47 -7.94 21.71
C ILE A 87 29.02 -6.51 21.66
N GLY A 88 28.84 -5.82 20.53
CA GLY A 88 29.21 -4.41 20.36
C GLY A 88 28.62 -3.49 21.43
N GLN A 89 27.31 -3.60 21.68
CA GLN A 89 26.62 -2.84 22.74
C GLN A 89 27.16 -3.14 24.14
N LYS A 90 27.49 -4.40 24.42
CA LYS A 90 28.10 -4.82 25.69
C LYS A 90 29.50 -4.21 25.88
N LEU A 91 30.31 -4.17 24.82
CA LEU A 91 31.62 -3.52 24.86
C LEU A 91 31.47 -2.01 25.11
N ALA A 92 30.51 -1.36 24.45
CA ALA A 92 30.21 0.05 24.66
C ALA A 92 29.75 0.34 26.10
N ALA A 93 28.84 -0.47 26.64
CA ALA A 93 28.33 -0.37 28.01
C ALA A 93 29.44 -0.60 29.07
N ALA A 94 30.40 -1.47 28.77
CA ALA A 94 31.57 -1.70 29.63
C ALA A 94 32.64 -0.59 29.51
N GLY A 95 32.47 0.38 28.59
CA GLY A 95 33.36 1.53 28.44
C GLY A 95 34.56 1.32 27.50
N VAL A 96 34.54 0.29 26.65
CA VAL A 96 35.58 -0.01 25.65
C VAL A 96 35.62 1.07 24.59
N ARG A 97 36.78 1.72 24.40
CA ARG A 97 36.92 2.85 23.46
C ARG A 97 37.39 2.43 22.08
N ASP A 98 38.16 1.36 22.00
CA ASP A 98 38.73 0.85 20.76
C ASP A 98 38.49 -0.65 20.65
N ALA A 99 37.91 -1.10 19.55
CA ALA A 99 37.75 -2.52 19.30
C ALA A 99 37.97 -2.86 17.83
N ASP A 100 38.75 -3.90 17.58
CA ASP A 100 39.00 -4.44 16.24
C ASP A 100 38.22 -5.76 16.09
N TYR A 101 37.30 -5.80 15.12
CA TYR A 101 36.49 -6.97 14.78
C TYR A 101 36.98 -7.65 13.51
N TYR A 102 37.10 -8.97 13.55
CA TYR A 102 37.57 -9.82 12.46
C TYR A 102 36.46 -10.81 12.07
N PRO A 103 35.61 -10.47 11.08
CA PRO A 103 34.44 -11.28 10.69
C PRO A 103 34.81 -12.61 10.03
N GLU A 104 36.02 -12.72 9.48
CA GLU A 104 36.52 -13.93 8.81
C GLU A 104 37.47 -14.74 9.70
N GLY A 105 37.50 -14.43 11.00
CA GLY A 105 38.30 -15.14 11.99
C GLY A 105 39.77 -14.73 12.04
N MET A 106 40.55 -15.45 12.86
CA MET A 106 41.88 -15.00 13.32
C MET A 106 43.00 -15.02 12.29
N HIS A 107 42.83 -15.75 11.19
CA HIS A 107 43.82 -15.84 10.11
C HIS A 107 43.52 -14.88 8.95
N SER A 108 42.41 -14.13 9.00
CA SER A 108 42.06 -13.14 7.96
C SER A 108 42.69 -11.77 8.25
N GLN A 109 43.03 -11.06 7.17
CA GLN A 109 43.49 -9.66 7.24
C GLN A 109 42.31 -8.66 7.25
N LYS A 110 41.08 -9.12 7.02
CA LYS A 110 39.89 -8.27 6.99
C LYS A 110 39.50 -7.86 8.41
N ARG A 111 39.69 -6.58 8.70
CA ARG A 111 39.47 -5.97 10.03
C ARG A 111 38.50 -4.80 9.92
N GLU A 112 37.51 -4.79 10.79
CA GLU A 112 36.61 -3.66 11.02
C GLU A 112 36.99 -2.98 12.32
N ASN A 113 37.23 -1.66 12.30
CA ASN A 113 37.49 -0.91 13.52
C ASN A 113 36.17 -0.31 14.03
N TRP A 114 35.84 -0.58 15.29
CA TRP A 114 34.57 -0.22 15.92
C TRP A 114 34.63 1.04 16.78
N ARG A 115 35.70 1.86 16.68
CA ARG A 115 35.87 3.05 17.53
C ARG A 115 34.70 4.03 17.45
N GLU A 116 34.31 4.41 16.23
CA GLU A 116 33.17 5.32 15.99
C GLU A 116 31.83 4.69 16.36
N TYR A 117 31.67 3.40 16.06
CA TYR A 117 30.48 2.63 16.41
C TYR A 117 30.26 2.61 17.93
N LEU A 118 31.29 2.26 18.70
CA LEU A 118 31.22 2.21 20.17
C LEU A 118 31.01 3.59 20.79
N GLU A 119 31.51 4.66 20.17
CA GLU A 119 31.26 6.04 20.60
C GLU A 119 29.78 6.42 20.45
N ARG A 120 29.17 6.10 19.32
CA ARG A 120 27.72 6.30 19.10
C ARG A 120 26.88 5.53 20.11
N GLU A 121 27.17 4.24 20.31
CA GLU A 121 26.43 3.40 21.27
C GLU A 121 26.55 3.94 22.71
N ARG A 122 27.73 4.43 23.11
CA ARG A 122 27.91 5.07 24.42
C ARG A 122 27.12 6.37 24.56
N ALA A 123 27.06 7.19 23.51
CA ALA A 123 26.29 8.42 23.51
C ALA A 123 24.79 8.12 23.69
N GLU A 124 24.26 7.13 22.97
CA GLU A 124 22.87 6.68 23.12
C GLU A 124 22.58 6.12 24.53
N LEU A 125 23.50 5.35 25.10
CA LEU A 125 23.39 4.85 26.48
C LEU A 125 23.41 6.00 27.52
N ALA A 126 24.19 7.06 27.25
CA ALA A 126 24.24 8.24 28.11
C ALA A 126 22.97 9.09 28.01
N GLU A 127 22.39 9.24 26.82
CA GLU A 127 21.10 9.92 26.63
C GLU A 127 19.95 9.16 27.29
N LYS A 128 19.92 7.82 27.16
CA LYS A 128 18.94 6.97 27.87
C LYS A 128 19.06 7.09 29.39
N LYS A 129 20.26 7.30 29.93
CA LYS A 129 20.48 7.57 31.37
C LYS A 129 20.06 8.97 31.82
N LYS A 130 20.12 9.99 30.95
CA LYS A 130 19.71 11.37 31.28
C LYS A 130 18.19 11.55 31.40
N VAL A 131 17.40 10.64 30.82
CA VAL A 131 15.92 10.73 30.81
C VAL A 131 15.27 10.12 32.06
N VAL A 132 16.04 9.50 32.97
CA VAL A 132 15.48 8.91 34.20
C VAL A 132 16.28 9.37 35.41
N GLU A 133 15.83 10.43 36.07
CA GLU A 133 16.08 10.63 37.51
C GLU A 133 14.98 11.52 38.13
N LEU A 134 13.92 10.87 38.61
CA LEU A 134 13.00 11.40 39.63
C LEU A 134 13.20 10.57 40.90
N PRO A 135 13.22 11.19 42.09
CA PRO A 135 13.62 10.51 43.33
C PRO A 135 12.48 9.62 43.82
N VAL A 136 12.55 8.33 43.54
CA VAL A 136 11.73 7.34 44.23
C VAL A 136 12.62 6.61 45.23
N LYS A 137 12.29 6.72 46.52
CA LYS A 137 12.89 5.93 47.60
C LYS A 137 12.79 4.44 47.24
N LYS A 138 13.91 3.84 46.82
CA LYS A 138 14.03 2.40 46.67
C LYS A 138 13.95 1.77 48.06
N LYS A 139 12.83 1.12 48.38
CA LYS A 139 12.86 0.00 49.33
C LYS A 139 13.66 -1.11 48.66
N GLU A 140 14.71 -1.57 49.33
CA GLU A 140 15.51 -2.72 48.93
C GLU A 140 14.59 -3.94 48.74
N ARG A 141 14.61 -4.52 47.53
CA ARG A 141 14.08 -5.86 47.30
C ARG A 141 15.11 -6.84 47.87
N VAL A 142 14.77 -7.41 49.02
CA VAL A 142 15.38 -8.64 49.52
C VAL A 142 15.23 -9.70 48.43
N LYS A 143 16.35 -10.33 48.06
CA LYS A 143 16.35 -11.55 47.25
C LYS A 143 15.80 -12.66 48.13
N ASP A 144 14.53 -12.97 47.96
CA ASP A 144 13.98 -14.26 48.34
C ASP A 144 13.90 -15.12 47.08
N ASP A 145 14.53 -16.29 47.12
CA ASP A 145 14.55 -17.32 46.06
C ASP A 145 13.20 -18.07 45.96
N ASN A 146 12.09 -17.37 46.21
CA ASN A 146 10.71 -17.85 46.04
C ASN A 146 9.86 -16.70 45.48
N ALA A 147 10.04 -16.37 44.19
CA ALA A 147 9.14 -15.44 43.51
C ALA A 147 7.82 -16.16 43.21
N SER A 148 6.90 -16.14 44.17
CA SER A 148 5.48 -16.36 43.91
C SER A 148 5.04 -15.38 42.81
N SER A 149 4.57 -15.89 41.67
CA SER A 149 3.83 -15.07 40.71
C SER A 149 2.71 -14.37 41.47
N LEU A 150 2.70 -13.02 41.48
CA LEU A 150 1.60 -12.27 42.07
C LEU A 150 0.29 -12.78 41.46
N ALA A 151 -0.73 -13.03 42.29
CA ALA A 151 -2.05 -13.36 41.76
C ALA A 151 -2.56 -12.21 40.89
N LEU A 152 -3.27 -12.49 39.80
CA LEU A 152 -3.74 -11.49 38.81
C LEU A 152 -4.49 -10.29 39.43
N ASN A 153 -5.18 -10.50 40.55
CA ASN A 153 -5.89 -9.46 41.31
C ASN A 153 -4.95 -8.54 42.13
N GLN A 154 -3.73 -8.98 42.43
CA GLN A 154 -2.71 -8.22 43.15
C GLN A 154 -1.75 -7.48 42.21
N MET A 155 -1.77 -7.81 40.93
CA MET A 155 -0.95 -7.16 39.91
C MET A 155 -1.38 -5.69 39.70
N GLY A 156 -0.43 -4.83 39.31
CA GLY A 156 -0.74 -3.51 38.75
C GLY A 156 -1.38 -3.61 37.36
N ALA A 157 -1.94 -2.50 36.86
CA ALA A 157 -2.54 -2.47 35.52
C ALA A 157 -1.52 -2.79 34.41
N SER A 158 -0.28 -2.31 34.54
CA SER A 158 0.81 -2.62 33.60
C SER A 158 1.18 -4.09 33.61
N GLN A 159 1.29 -4.71 34.78
CA GLN A 159 1.61 -6.13 34.93
C GLN A 159 0.50 -7.03 34.36
N ARG A 160 -0.78 -6.67 34.57
CA ARG A 160 -1.89 -7.37 33.89
C ARG A 160 -1.84 -7.18 32.38
N GLY A 161 -1.48 -5.98 31.92
CA GLY A 161 -1.25 -5.70 30.51
C GLY A 161 -0.12 -6.56 29.92
N GLU A 162 0.97 -6.77 30.64
CA GLU A 162 2.06 -7.68 30.25
C GLU A 162 1.59 -9.14 30.16
N VAL A 163 0.73 -9.59 31.08
CA VAL A 163 0.11 -10.93 30.99
C VAL A 163 -0.76 -11.06 29.75
N LEU A 164 -1.58 -10.03 29.45
CA LEU A 164 -2.39 -10.02 28.23
C LEU A 164 -1.53 -10.01 26.97
N LEU A 165 -0.46 -9.21 26.94
CA LEU A 165 0.50 -9.20 25.84
C LEU A 165 1.17 -10.57 25.65
N ALA A 166 1.55 -11.23 26.75
CA ALA A 166 2.14 -12.57 26.72
C ALA A 166 1.15 -13.63 26.23
N HIS A 167 -0.15 -13.48 26.49
CA HIS A 167 -1.20 -14.36 25.95
C HIS A 167 -1.24 -14.34 24.41
N TYR A 168 -0.92 -13.20 23.80
CA TYR A 168 -0.74 -13.04 22.35
C TYR A 168 0.71 -13.27 21.88
N GLY A 169 1.53 -13.97 22.67
CA GLY A 169 2.92 -14.29 22.32
C GLY A 169 3.87 -13.08 22.22
N GLY A 170 3.47 -11.90 22.73
CA GLY A 170 4.22 -10.66 22.56
C GLY A 170 4.08 -10.03 21.17
N GLU A 171 3.15 -10.52 20.35
CA GLU A 171 3.01 -10.15 18.94
C GLU A 171 1.84 -9.16 18.72
N LEU A 172 1.76 -8.15 19.58
CA LEU A 172 0.80 -7.04 19.44
C LEU A 172 1.51 -5.74 19.07
N ALA A 173 0.86 -4.94 18.23
CA ALA A 173 1.30 -3.60 17.85
C ALA A 173 0.10 -2.63 17.78
N ILE A 174 0.36 -1.32 17.80
CA ILE A 174 -0.68 -0.30 17.74
C ILE A 174 -0.58 0.54 16.46
N HIS A 175 -1.72 0.76 15.82
CA HIS A 175 -1.80 1.62 14.64
C HIS A 175 -1.84 3.10 15.06
N ALA A 176 -0.90 3.91 14.56
CA ALA A 176 -0.63 5.27 15.05
C ALA A 176 -1.81 6.25 14.92
N ASP A 177 -2.59 6.17 13.83
CA ASP A 177 -3.67 7.15 13.57
C ASP A 177 -5.00 6.77 14.25
N SER A 178 -5.19 5.49 14.64
CA SER A 178 -6.51 4.96 15.06
C SER A 178 -6.51 4.31 16.45
N ASP A 179 -5.35 4.20 17.11
CA ASP A 179 -5.13 3.49 18.38
C ASP A 179 -5.68 2.05 18.41
N THR A 180 -5.81 1.45 17.22
CA THR A 180 -6.31 0.08 17.05
C THR A 180 -5.15 -0.88 17.20
N VAL A 181 -5.31 -1.85 18.12
CA VAL A 181 -4.32 -2.91 18.35
C VAL A 181 -4.43 -3.93 17.23
N HIS A 182 -3.29 -4.44 16.76
CA HIS A 182 -3.21 -5.52 15.80
C HIS A 182 -2.39 -6.67 16.38
N HIS A 183 -2.76 -7.89 16.03
CA HIS A 183 -2.06 -9.12 16.39
C HIS A 183 -1.44 -9.75 15.16
N TYR A 184 -0.17 -10.13 15.24
CA TYR A 184 0.51 -10.84 14.15
C TYR A 184 0.22 -12.34 14.23
N ASN A 185 -0.51 -12.87 13.25
CA ASN A 185 -0.94 -14.28 13.21
C ASN A 185 0.11 -15.24 12.61
N GLY A 186 1.32 -14.75 12.32
CA GLY A 186 2.37 -15.50 11.62
C GLY A 186 2.51 -15.13 10.13
N VAL A 187 1.48 -14.52 9.54
CA VAL A 187 1.41 -14.11 8.12
C VAL A 187 1.17 -12.60 8.01
N VAL A 188 0.15 -12.09 8.70
CA VAL A 188 -0.33 -10.71 8.66
C VAL A 188 -0.66 -10.17 10.05
N TRP A 189 -0.79 -8.84 10.14
CA TRP A 189 -1.26 -8.11 11.31
C TRP A 189 -2.77 -7.88 11.22
N GLU A 190 -3.55 -8.57 12.05
CA GLU A 190 -5.02 -8.48 12.08
C GLU A 190 -5.50 -7.52 13.17
N PRO A 191 -6.49 -6.65 12.90
CA PRO A 191 -7.02 -5.73 13.91
C PRO A 191 -7.77 -6.51 15.01
N VAL A 192 -7.45 -6.21 16.27
CA VAL A 192 -8.12 -6.75 17.44
C VAL A 192 -8.88 -5.64 18.14
N GLN A 193 -10.19 -5.82 18.32
CA GLN A 193 -11.01 -4.81 18.98
C GLN A 193 -10.75 -4.78 20.48
N ASP A 194 -10.87 -3.59 21.11
CA ASP A 194 -10.74 -3.45 22.57
C ASP A 194 -11.64 -4.40 23.34
N LYS A 195 -12.85 -4.66 22.84
CA LYS A 195 -13.78 -5.59 23.47
C LYS A 195 -13.29 -7.05 23.42
N GLU A 196 -12.55 -7.42 22.38
CA GLU A 196 -11.94 -8.75 22.26
C GLU A 196 -10.74 -8.87 23.21
N LEU A 197 -9.89 -7.84 23.29
CA LEU A 197 -8.81 -7.78 24.28
C LEU A 197 -9.35 -7.86 25.72
N GLN A 198 -10.45 -7.17 26.01
CA GLN A 198 -11.11 -7.22 27.31
C GLN A 198 -11.69 -8.61 27.61
N ARG A 199 -12.27 -9.28 26.60
CA ARG A 199 -12.75 -10.68 26.72
C ARG A 199 -11.60 -11.65 26.95
N ALA A 200 -10.49 -11.52 26.23
CA ALA A 200 -9.30 -12.33 26.43
C ALA A 200 -8.75 -12.15 27.86
N MET A 201 -8.66 -10.90 28.34
CA MET A 201 -8.25 -10.64 29.72
C MET A 201 -9.23 -11.24 30.75
N ALA A 202 -10.54 -11.14 30.51
CA ALA A 202 -11.54 -11.77 31.37
C ALA A 202 -11.34 -13.30 31.43
N GLN A 203 -11.08 -13.92 30.29
CA GLN A 203 -10.83 -15.36 30.21
C GLN A 203 -9.57 -15.76 31.00
N ILE A 204 -8.48 -14.97 30.92
CA ILE A 204 -7.27 -15.18 31.73
C ILE A 204 -7.58 -15.18 33.23
N PHE A 205 -8.45 -14.27 33.69
CA PHE A 205 -8.89 -14.26 35.10
C PHE A 205 -9.73 -15.50 35.46
N ILE A 206 -10.65 -15.91 34.58
CA ILE A 206 -11.50 -17.09 34.77
C ILE A 206 -10.65 -18.36 34.86
N ASP A 207 -9.72 -18.54 33.92
CA ASP A 207 -8.85 -19.71 33.85
C ASP A 207 -7.91 -19.79 35.05
N ALA A 208 -7.55 -18.64 35.64
CA ALA A 208 -6.80 -18.56 36.88
C ALA A 208 -7.67 -18.72 38.14
N GLU A 209 -8.99 -18.90 38.00
CA GLU A 209 -9.97 -18.96 39.10
C GLU A 209 -9.95 -17.71 40.00
N ILE A 210 -9.62 -16.54 39.44
CA ILE A 210 -9.51 -15.27 40.16
C ILE A 210 -10.67 -14.35 39.78
N SER A 211 -11.30 -13.74 40.79
CA SER A 211 -12.34 -12.74 40.56
C SER A 211 -11.77 -11.49 39.86
N TYR A 212 -12.57 -10.93 38.95
CA TYR A 212 -12.20 -9.74 38.18
C TYR A 212 -13.26 -8.66 38.25
N SER A 213 -12.88 -7.43 37.92
CA SER A 213 -13.79 -6.31 37.75
C SER A 213 -13.61 -5.68 36.37
N GLN A 214 -14.66 -5.02 35.89
CA GLN A 214 -14.61 -4.31 34.61
C GLN A 214 -13.46 -3.28 34.57
N ASN A 215 -13.23 -2.55 35.67
CA ASN A 215 -12.15 -1.56 35.75
C ASN A 215 -10.75 -2.22 35.71
N ALA A 216 -10.57 -3.37 36.36
CA ALA A 216 -9.30 -4.09 36.33
C ALA A 216 -8.96 -4.59 34.92
N ILE A 217 -9.97 -5.09 34.19
CA ILE A 217 -9.84 -5.51 32.78
C ILE A 217 -9.54 -4.31 31.88
N LYS A 218 -10.37 -3.26 31.96
CA LYS A 218 -10.23 -2.08 31.11
C LYS A 218 -8.87 -1.40 31.31
N SER A 219 -8.45 -1.19 32.56
CA SER A 219 -7.14 -0.59 32.86
C SER A 219 -5.97 -1.44 32.38
N ALA A 220 -6.09 -2.78 32.38
CA ALA A 220 -5.05 -3.64 31.83
C ALA A 220 -4.88 -3.42 30.32
N VAL A 221 -5.98 -3.40 29.56
CA VAL A 221 -5.97 -3.15 28.11
C VAL A 221 -5.44 -1.74 27.81
N ASP A 222 -5.97 -0.72 28.47
CA ASP A 222 -5.58 0.68 28.24
C ASP A 222 -4.09 0.90 28.57
N THR A 223 -3.59 0.29 29.64
CA THR A 223 -2.16 0.41 30.03
C THR A 223 -1.26 -0.38 29.08
N MET A 224 -1.67 -1.57 28.64
CA MET A 224 -0.92 -2.37 27.67
C MET A 224 -0.68 -1.58 26.38
N LYS A 225 -1.72 -0.93 25.84
CA LYS A 225 -1.63 -0.13 24.61
C LYS A 225 -0.51 0.92 24.64
N LEU A 226 -0.26 1.54 25.79
CA LEU A 226 0.80 2.54 25.96
C LEU A 226 2.21 1.98 25.77
N SER A 227 2.39 0.67 25.94
CA SER A 227 3.67 -0.03 25.80
C SER A 227 3.86 -0.74 24.46
N LEU A 228 2.82 -0.82 23.63
CA LEU A 228 2.89 -1.53 22.36
C LEU A 228 3.79 -0.78 21.35
N PRO A 229 4.55 -1.51 20.51
CA PRO A 229 5.25 -0.90 19.40
C PRO A 229 4.24 -0.30 18.41
N VAL A 230 4.58 0.86 17.87
CA VAL A 230 3.80 1.46 16.78
C VAL A 230 4.08 0.71 15.49
N MET A 231 3.02 0.37 14.75
CA MET A 231 3.16 -0.32 13.47
C MET A 231 3.95 0.51 12.46
N GLY A 232 4.83 -0.16 11.73
CA GLY A 232 5.48 0.41 10.55
C GLY A 232 4.57 0.40 9.33
N ASN A 233 5.09 0.88 8.20
CA ASN A 233 4.37 0.86 6.93
C ASN A 233 4.72 -0.40 6.14
N THR A 234 3.71 -1.04 5.56
CA THR A 234 3.91 -2.10 4.58
C THR A 234 4.62 -1.56 3.35
N ALA A 235 5.73 -2.17 2.96
CA ALA A 235 6.43 -1.79 1.73
C ALA A 235 5.58 -2.22 0.51
N ARG A 236 5.34 -1.29 -0.40
CA ARG A 236 4.41 -1.47 -1.55
C ARG A 236 4.81 -2.58 -2.51
N ASN A 237 6.09 -2.91 -2.54
CA ASN A 237 6.63 -3.96 -3.41
C ASN A 237 6.39 -5.37 -2.87
N LEU A 238 5.89 -5.51 -1.63
CA LEU A 238 5.66 -6.80 -1.00
C LEU A 238 4.22 -7.27 -1.24
N ILE A 239 4.07 -8.50 -1.73
CA ILE A 239 2.79 -9.19 -1.88
C ILE A 239 2.81 -10.42 -0.99
N GLY A 240 1.92 -10.46 0.01
CA GLY A 240 1.77 -11.60 0.89
C GLY A 240 0.97 -12.73 0.24
N PHE A 241 1.38 -13.96 0.49
CA PHE A 241 0.73 -15.23 0.14
C PHE A 241 0.63 -16.09 1.41
N SER A 242 -0.15 -17.16 1.41
CA SER A 242 -0.32 -17.99 2.61
C SER A 242 0.95 -18.73 3.04
N ASN A 243 1.94 -18.84 2.15
CA ASN A 243 3.22 -19.52 2.39
C ASN A 243 4.44 -18.60 2.34
N GLY A 244 4.27 -17.27 2.28
CA GLY A 244 5.39 -16.33 2.26
C GLY A 244 5.07 -14.99 1.58
N VAL A 245 6.12 -14.28 1.20
CA VAL A 245 6.06 -12.92 0.67
C VAL A 245 6.87 -12.83 -0.62
N PHE A 246 6.26 -12.31 -1.68
CA PHE A 246 6.92 -12.02 -2.94
C PHE A 246 7.32 -10.54 -2.99
N ASP A 247 8.60 -10.25 -3.26
CA ASP A 247 9.09 -8.90 -3.49
C ASP A 247 9.10 -8.60 -5.00
N THR A 248 8.14 -7.80 -5.46
CA THR A 248 7.99 -7.38 -6.86
C THR A 248 9.13 -6.53 -7.41
N ARG A 249 10.03 -6.01 -6.57
CA ARG A 249 11.24 -5.29 -7.03
C ARG A 249 12.37 -6.25 -7.32
N THR A 250 12.53 -7.30 -6.51
CA THR A 250 13.65 -8.25 -6.64
C THR A 250 13.27 -9.53 -7.37
N GLY A 251 11.97 -9.82 -7.50
CA GLY A 251 11.45 -11.07 -8.04
C GLY A 251 11.59 -12.26 -7.08
N ASN A 252 11.99 -12.02 -5.83
CA ASN A 252 12.29 -13.08 -4.87
C ASN A 252 11.08 -13.38 -3.97
N PHE A 253 10.88 -14.67 -3.72
CA PHE A 253 9.94 -15.17 -2.73
C PHE A 253 10.67 -15.59 -1.46
N ARG A 254 10.17 -15.20 -0.28
CA ARG A 254 10.75 -15.55 1.02
C ARG A 254 9.70 -15.82 2.08
N GLU A 255 10.12 -16.37 3.21
CA GLU A 255 9.26 -16.54 4.38
C GLU A 255 8.73 -15.20 4.93
N HIS A 256 7.63 -15.28 5.67
CA HIS A 256 7.02 -14.13 6.33
C HIS A 256 7.96 -13.48 7.35
N ASN A 257 7.86 -12.16 7.46
CA ASN A 257 8.54 -11.40 8.48
C ASN A 257 7.57 -10.37 9.06
N LYS A 258 7.35 -10.40 10.37
CA LYS A 258 6.46 -9.47 11.06
C LYS A 258 6.82 -7.99 10.84
N ASN A 259 8.10 -7.69 10.60
CA ASN A 259 8.58 -6.34 10.33
C ASN A 259 8.22 -5.85 8.91
N ASP A 260 7.61 -6.69 8.08
CA ASP A 260 7.02 -6.27 6.80
C ASP A 260 5.72 -5.52 6.99
N TRP A 261 5.10 -5.62 8.18
CA TRP A 261 3.84 -4.99 8.52
C TRP A 261 2.73 -5.31 7.51
N LEU A 262 2.72 -6.53 6.96
CA LEU A 262 1.66 -6.97 6.06
C LEU A 262 0.33 -6.96 6.82
N LEU A 263 -0.62 -6.17 6.35
CA LEU A 263 -2.00 -6.21 6.84
C LEU A 263 -2.82 -7.28 6.09
N ILE A 264 -2.32 -7.72 4.95
CA ILE A 264 -3.06 -8.46 3.93
C ILE A 264 -2.11 -9.48 3.27
N ALA A 265 -2.61 -10.69 3.04
CA ALA A 265 -1.99 -11.73 2.23
C ALA A 265 -3.07 -12.49 1.44
N SER A 266 -2.71 -12.98 0.26
CA SER A 266 -3.54 -13.92 -0.50
C SER A 266 -3.60 -15.26 0.24
N GLU A 267 -4.77 -15.88 0.27
CA GLU A 267 -4.94 -17.23 0.84
C GLU A 267 -4.26 -18.31 -0.02
N LEU A 268 -3.98 -18.01 -1.29
CA LEU A 268 -3.29 -18.93 -2.17
C LEU A 268 -1.79 -18.99 -1.89
N PRO A 269 -1.18 -20.18 -1.97
CA PRO A 269 0.27 -20.30 -1.89
C PRO A 269 0.91 -19.84 -3.20
N PHE A 270 2.06 -19.18 -3.10
CA PHE A 270 2.92 -18.93 -4.24
C PHE A 270 3.79 -20.16 -4.52
N SER A 271 3.79 -20.64 -5.76
CA SER A 271 4.62 -21.75 -6.23
C SER A 271 5.37 -21.38 -7.51
N PRO A 272 6.51 -22.01 -7.83
CA PRO A 272 7.19 -21.85 -9.11
C PRO A 272 6.31 -22.26 -10.31
N PRO A 273 6.52 -21.67 -11.50
CA PRO A 273 5.78 -22.05 -12.70
C PRO A 273 6.11 -23.47 -13.16
N ALA A 274 5.12 -24.15 -13.74
CA ALA A 274 5.36 -25.40 -14.45
C ALA A 274 6.18 -25.18 -15.74
N GLU A 275 6.84 -26.24 -16.24
CA GLU A 275 7.58 -26.16 -17.50
C GLU A 275 6.64 -25.85 -18.66
N GLY A 276 6.94 -24.81 -19.44
CA GLY A 276 6.09 -24.37 -20.55
C GLY A 276 4.76 -23.75 -20.14
N GLU A 277 4.60 -23.33 -18.88
CA GLU A 277 3.37 -22.74 -18.36
C GLU A 277 2.95 -21.50 -19.17
N THR A 278 1.74 -21.51 -19.71
CA THR A 278 1.11 -20.36 -20.38
C THR A 278 -0.35 -20.25 -19.97
N LEU A 279 -0.93 -19.04 -20.05
CA LEU A 279 -2.35 -18.84 -19.76
C LEU A 279 -3.25 -19.75 -20.61
N ALA A 280 -3.00 -19.87 -21.90
CA ALA A 280 -3.83 -20.65 -22.80
C ALA A 280 -3.91 -22.15 -22.45
N THR A 281 -2.84 -22.71 -21.86
CA THR A 281 -2.74 -24.14 -21.58
C THR A 281 -2.98 -24.49 -20.11
N HIS A 282 -2.57 -23.62 -19.19
CA HIS A 282 -2.61 -23.87 -17.74
C HIS A 282 -3.64 -23.01 -17.00
N ALA A 283 -4.23 -22.00 -17.68
CA ALA A 283 -5.37 -21.24 -17.20
C ALA A 283 -6.43 -21.07 -18.31
N PRO A 284 -6.91 -22.16 -18.93
CA PRO A 284 -7.75 -22.10 -20.14
C PRO A 284 -9.09 -21.37 -19.92
N ASN A 285 -9.69 -21.43 -18.73
CA ASN A 285 -10.95 -20.75 -18.45
C ASN A 285 -10.74 -19.23 -18.32
N PHE A 286 -9.70 -18.81 -17.62
CA PHE A 286 -9.28 -17.42 -17.54
C PHE A 286 -8.91 -16.88 -18.92
N TRP A 287 -8.12 -17.65 -19.69
CA TRP A 287 -7.74 -17.28 -21.06
C TRP A 287 -8.97 -17.09 -21.94
N LYS A 288 -9.89 -18.05 -21.95
CA LYS A 288 -11.15 -17.96 -22.71
C LYS A 288 -11.96 -16.72 -22.34
N TRP A 289 -12.10 -16.44 -21.05
CA TRP A 289 -12.78 -15.24 -20.56
C TRP A 289 -12.09 -13.96 -21.06
N LEU A 290 -10.77 -13.85 -20.86
CA LEU A 290 -9.98 -12.69 -21.25
C LEU A 290 -10.13 -12.40 -22.74
N ARG A 291 -9.93 -13.42 -23.58
CA ARG A 291 -10.01 -13.31 -25.04
C ARG A 291 -11.39 -12.86 -25.53
N ARG A 292 -12.46 -13.42 -24.96
CA ARG A 292 -13.84 -13.02 -25.28
C ARG A 292 -14.15 -11.60 -24.81
N SER A 293 -13.81 -11.25 -23.56
CA SER A 293 -14.10 -9.92 -22.99
C SER A 293 -13.40 -8.77 -23.72
N VAL A 294 -12.31 -9.06 -24.42
CA VAL A 294 -11.56 -8.10 -25.23
C VAL A 294 -11.77 -8.25 -26.74
N ALA A 295 -12.75 -9.06 -27.17
CA ALA A 295 -13.04 -9.33 -28.60
C ALA A 295 -11.80 -9.74 -29.41
N GLU A 296 -10.99 -10.66 -28.87
CA GLU A 296 -9.74 -11.16 -29.47
C GLU A 296 -8.67 -10.07 -29.73
N ASN A 297 -8.79 -8.90 -29.11
CA ASN A 297 -7.81 -7.82 -29.24
C ASN A 297 -6.63 -8.01 -28.28
N ASP A 298 -5.47 -8.41 -28.81
CA ASP A 298 -4.24 -8.65 -28.04
C ASP A 298 -3.81 -7.44 -27.20
N ARG A 299 -3.88 -6.23 -27.77
CA ARG A 299 -3.43 -5.02 -27.07
C ARG A 299 -4.37 -4.65 -25.92
N LYS A 300 -5.67 -4.88 -26.09
CA LYS A 300 -6.66 -4.72 -25.02
C LYS A 300 -6.52 -5.81 -23.96
N ALA A 301 -6.18 -7.05 -24.35
CA ALA A 301 -5.87 -8.13 -23.41
C ALA A 301 -4.71 -7.73 -22.48
N ASP A 302 -3.61 -7.23 -23.03
CA ASP A 302 -2.46 -6.74 -22.25
C ASP A 302 -2.85 -5.62 -21.28
N ARG A 303 -3.74 -4.71 -21.68
CA ARG A 303 -4.24 -3.63 -20.83
C ARG A 303 -5.15 -4.14 -19.70
N VAL A 304 -5.99 -5.15 -19.97
CA VAL A 304 -6.78 -5.82 -18.93
C VAL A 304 -5.85 -6.55 -17.95
N LEU A 305 -4.82 -7.26 -18.43
CA LEU A 305 -3.80 -7.87 -17.56
C LEU A 305 -3.09 -6.81 -16.70
N ALA A 306 -2.75 -5.64 -17.24
CA ALA A 306 -2.18 -4.55 -16.47
C ALA A 306 -3.13 -4.03 -15.37
N ALA A 307 -4.45 -4.03 -15.63
CA ALA A 307 -5.46 -3.64 -14.65
C ALA A 307 -5.57 -4.68 -13.53
N LEU A 308 -5.52 -5.97 -13.87
CA LEU A 308 -5.48 -7.06 -12.88
C LEU A 308 -4.20 -7.01 -12.03
N PHE A 309 -3.05 -6.71 -12.65
CA PHE A 309 -1.80 -6.51 -11.93
C PHE A 309 -1.86 -5.32 -10.97
N MET A 310 -2.48 -4.21 -11.38
CA MET A 310 -2.69 -3.05 -10.51
C MET A 310 -3.44 -3.43 -9.22
N VAL A 311 -4.45 -4.30 -9.32
CA VAL A 311 -5.21 -4.83 -8.18
C VAL A 311 -4.34 -5.77 -7.34
N LEU A 312 -3.71 -6.77 -7.96
CA LEU A 312 -2.85 -7.76 -7.29
C LEU A 312 -1.73 -7.09 -6.48
N ALA A 313 -1.02 -6.13 -7.07
CA ALA A 313 0.09 -5.43 -6.45
C ALA A 313 -0.34 -4.19 -5.64
N ASN A 314 -1.65 -4.00 -5.45
CA ASN A 314 -2.27 -2.84 -4.78
C ASN A 314 -1.61 -1.50 -5.16
N ARG A 315 -1.47 -1.23 -6.47
CA ARG A 315 -0.85 0.01 -7.01
C ARG A 315 -1.82 1.19 -7.00
N TYR A 316 -2.48 1.44 -5.85
CA TYR A 316 -3.32 2.62 -5.62
C TYR A 316 -2.55 3.93 -5.84
N ASP A 317 -1.23 3.90 -5.68
CA ASP A 317 -0.32 5.03 -5.82
C ASP A 317 -0.13 5.53 -7.27
N TRP A 318 -0.60 4.78 -8.27
CA TRP A 318 -0.61 5.22 -9.67
C TRP A 318 -1.58 6.37 -9.93
N GLN A 319 -2.42 6.70 -8.95
CA GLN A 319 -3.51 7.67 -9.08
C GLN A 319 -4.49 7.30 -10.19
N LEU A 320 -4.81 6.02 -10.30
CA LEU A 320 -5.77 5.49 -11.24
C LEU A 320 -6.92 4.79 -10.49
N PHE A 321 -8.06 4.67 -11.14
CA PHE A 321 -9.11 3.73 -10.82
C PHE A 321 -9.61 3.08 -12.11
N ILE A 322 -10.14 1.88 -11.99
CA ILE A 322 -10.60 1.07 -13.12
C ILE A 322 -12.12 1.21 -13.19
N GLU A 323 -12.64 1.41 -14.39
CA GLU A 323 -14.05 1.34 -14.68
C GLU A 323 -14.31 0.35 -15.81
N VAL A 324 -15.26 -0.54 -15.59
CA VAL A 324 -15.66 -1.57 -16.55
C VAL A 324 -17.11 -1.31 -16.95
N THR A 325 -17.34 -1.09 -18.24
CA THR A 325 -18.65 -0.83 -18.84
C THR A 325 -19.06 -1.93 -19.81
N GLY A 326 -20.34 -1.99 -20.18
CA GLY A 326 -20.85 -2.88 -21.22
C GLY A 326 -22.20 -3.53 -20.88
N PRO A 327 -22.83 -4.23 -21.83
CA PRO A 327 -24.12 -4.88 -21.63
C PRO A 327 -24.10 -6.01 -20.58
N GLY A 328 -25.29 -6.42 -20.12
CA GLY A 328 -25.43 -7.59 -19.26
C GLY A 328 -24.89 -8.86 -19.93
N GLY A 329 -24.17 -9.70 -19.18
CA GLY A 329 -23.61 -10.95 -19.70
C GLY A 329 -22.30 -10.80 -20.50
N SER A 330 -21.61 -9.67 -20.45
CA SER A 330 -20.33 -9.47 -21.16
C SER A 330 -19.06 -9.83 -20.38
N GLY A 331 -19.20 -10.49 -19.23
CA GLY A 331 -18.07 -10.92 -18.41
C GLY A 331 -17.52 -9.88 -17.41
N LYS A 332 -18.20 -8.73 -17.24
CA LYS A 332 -17.81 -7.70 -16.26
C LYS A 332 -17.82 -8.22 -14.82
N SER A 333 -18.85 -8.97 -14.44
CA SER A 333 -18.94 -9.58 -13.11
C SER A 333 -17.81 -10.58 -12.88
N VAL A 334 -17.42 -11.32 -13.92
CA VAL A 334 -16.27 -12.24 -13.82
C VAL A 334 -14.96 -11.46 -13.61
N MET A 335 -14.78 -10.28 -14.23
CA MET A 335 -13.65 -9.40 -13.90
C MET A 335 -13.64 -8.99 -12.43
N ALA A 336 -14.81 -8.62 -11.89
CA ALA A 336 -14.94 -8.21 -10.49
C ALA A 336 -14.59 -9.36 -9.53
N GLU A 337 -15.03 -10.58 -9.83
CA GLU A 337 -14.66 -11.78 -9.08
C GLU A 337 -13.15 -12.04 -9.18
N ILE A 338 -12.54 -11.95 -10.36
CA ILE A 338 -11.08 -12.09 -10.52
C ILE A 338 -10.32 -11.06 -9.68
N CYS A 339 -10.71 -9.79 -9.73
CA CYS A 339 -10.11 -8.74 -8.90
C CYS A 339 -10.27 -9.04 -7.40
N THR A 340 -11.45 -9.53 -6.99
CA THR A 340 -11.73 -9.93 -5.60
C THR A 340 -10.81 -11.07 -5.17
N MET A 341 -10.61 -12.07 -6.02
CA MET A 341 -9.73 -13.19 -5.71
C MET A 341 -8.25 -12.75 -5.67
N LEU A 342 -7.82 -11.85 -6.57
CA LEU A 342 -6.46 -11.31 -6.59
C LEU A 342 -6.15 -10.45 -5.34
N ALA A 343 -7.09 -9.62 -4.91
CA ALA A 343 -6.95 -8.83 -3.68
C ALA A 343 -7.17 -9.66 -2.40
N GLY A 344 -7.90 -10.76 -2.50
CA GLY A 344 -8.39 -11.57 -1.40
C GLY A 344 -9.81 -11.17 -0.99
N LYS A 345 -10.68 -12.16 -0.79
CA LYS A 345 -12.10 -11.99 -0.44
C LYS A 345 -12.27 -11.17 0.86
N ALA A 346 -11.43 -11.43 1.87
CA ALA A 346 -11.43 -10.67 3.13
C ALA A 346 -10.93 -9.21 2.99
N ASN A 347 -10.24 -8.86 1.90
CA ASN A 347 -9.62 -7.55 1.69
C ASN A 347 -10.30 -6.73 0.60
N THR A 348 -11.47 -7.19 0.18
CA THR A 348 -12.34 -6.53 -0.78
C THR A 348 -13.61 -6.06 -0.10
N VAL A 349 -14.05 -4.84 -0.41
CA VAL A 349 -15.31 -4.29 0.07
C VAL A 349 -16.15 -3.78 -1.09
N SER A 350 -17.45 -4.06 -1.04
CA SER A 350 -18.42 -3.44 -1.93
C SER A 350 -18.92 -2.14 -1.32
N ALA A 351 -18.86 -1.05 -2.06
CA ALA A 351 -19.19 0.28 -1.58
C ALA A 351 -19.95 1.11 -2.62
N SER A 352 -20.80 2.01 -2.14
CA SER A 352 -21.44 3.03 -2.99
C SER A 352 -20.52 4.24 -3.17
N MET A 353 -20.84 5.11 -4.14
CA MET A 353 -20.12 6.39 -4.25
C MET A 353 -20.27 7.27 -3.02
N LYS A 354 -21.41 7.19 -2.33
CA LYS A 354 -21.64 7.91 -1.08
C LYS A 354 -20.63 7.50 -0.01
N ALA A 355 -20.26 6.22 0.05
CA ALA A 355 -19.22 5.74 0.96
C ALA A 355 -17.82 6.31 0.66
N LEU A 356 -17.55 6.76 -0.58
CA LEU A 356 -16.31 7.44 -0.90
C LEU A 356 -16.36 8.95 -0.62
N GLU A 357 -17.55 9.55 -0.54
CA GLU A 357 -17.74 10.99 -0.38
C GLU A 357 -18.02 11.40 1.08
N ASP A 358 -18.83 10.65 1.80
CA ASP A 358 -19.25 10.95 3.16
C ASP A 358 -18.28 10.39 4.20
N ALA A 359 -17.80 11.21 5.13
CA ALA A 359 -16.80 10.80 6.12
C ALA A 359 -17.26 9.66 7.03
N ARG A 360 -18.57 9.54 7.28
CA ARG A 360 -19.14 8.53 8.16
C ARG A 360 -19.29 7.19 7.47
N GLU A 361 -19.80 7.17 6.24
CA GLU A 361 -19.85 5.94 5.43
C GLU A 361 -18.46 5.49 4.99
N ARG A 362 -17.51 6.42 4.81
CA ARG A 362 -16.11 6.11 4.47
C ARG A 362 -15.41 5.25 5.51
N ALA A 363 -15.89 5.23 6.75
CA ALA A 363 -15.40 4.30 7.76
C ALA A 363 -15.54 2.82 7.34
N LEU A 364 -16.48 2.49 6.44
CA LEU A 364 -16.73 1.12 5.97
C LEU A 364 -15.66 0.60 5.00
N VAL A 365 -14.90 1.49 4.36
CA VAL A 365 -13.90 1.11 3.35
C VAL A 365 -12.46 1.17 3.87
N VAL A 366 -12.27 1.58 5.12
CA VAL A 366 -10.94 1.62 5.76
C VAL A 366 -10.44 0.19 5.99
N GLY A 367 -9.18 -0.07 5.64
CA GLY A 367 -8.51 -1.35 5.84
C GLY A 367 -8.57 -2.31 4.65
N PHE A 368 -9.37 -2.00 3.63
CA PHE A 368 -9.48 -2.82 2.42
C PHE A 368 -8.48 -2.37 1.34
N SER A 369 -8.02 -3.30 0.50
CA SER A 369 -7.10 -3.03 -0.63
C SER A 369 -7.82 -2.89 -1.97
N LEU A 370 -9.05 -3.41 -2.05
CA LEU A 370 -9.91 -3.28 -3.22
C LEU A 370 -11.29 -2.77 -2.79
N ILE A 371 -11.75 -1.71 -3.45
CA ILE A 371 -13.11 -1.20 -3.31
C ILE A 371 -13.82 -1.45 -4.64
N ILE A 372 -14.87 -2.28 -4.60
CA ILE A 372 -15.73 -2.55 -5.75
C ILE A 372 -16.98 -1.67 -5.64
N MET A 373 -17.32 -1.01 -6.74
CA MET A 373 -18.52 -0.18 -6.86
C MET A 373 -19.44 -0.78 -7.94
N PRO A 374 -20.35 -1.69 -7.57
CA PRO A 374 -21.22 -2.35 -8.52
C PRO A 374 -22.47 -1.52 -8.84
N ASP A 375 -22.94 -1.63 -10.09
CA ASP A 375 -24.26 -1.20 -10.56
C ASP A 375 -24.70 0.17 -10.05
N MET A 376 -23.84 1.16 -10.24
CA MET A 376 -24.17 2.52 -9.85
C MET A 376 -25.31 3.07 -10.71
N THR A 377 -26.40 3.49 -10.06
CA THR A 377 -27.41 4.34 -10.69
C THR A 377 -26.76 5.69 -10.95
N ARG A 378 -26.55 6.02 -12.25
CA ARG A 378 -25.94 7.26 -12.79
C ARG A 378 -25.49 8.26 -11.71
N TYR A 379 -24.22 8.23 -11.33
CA TYR A 379 -23.66 9.25 -10.46
C TYR A 379 -23.44 10.56 -11.24
N ALA A 380 -23.72 11.68 -10.57
CA ALA A 380 -23.45 13.03 -11.06
C ALA A 380 -22.97 13.90 -9.88
N GLY A 381 -21.66 14.01 -9.72
CA GLY A 381 -21.02 14.86 -8.72
C GLY A 381 -19.59 15.20 -9.14
N ASP A 382 -18.83 15.90 -8.29
CA ASP A 382 -17.47 16.35 -8.62
C ASP A 382 -16.39 15.28 -8.42
N GLY A 383 -16.75 14.14 -7.81
CA GLY A 383 -15.84 13.05 -7.51
C GLY A 383 -14.75 13.42 -6.50
N ALA A 384 -14.96 14.41 -5.63
CA ALA A 384 -13.93 14.83 -4.66
C ALA A 384 -13.44 13.68 -3.78
N GLY A 385 -14.35 12.81 -3.33
CA GLY A 385 -14.05 11.63 -2.51
C GLY A 385 -13.13 10.63 -3.21
N ILE A 386 -13.55 10.15 -4.39
CA ILE A 386 -12.75 9.20 -5.19
C ILE A 386 -11.40 9.82 -5.61
N LYS A 387 -11.36 11.12 -5.91
CA LYS A 387 -10.13 11.85 -6.27
C LYS A 387 -9.14 11.91 -5.12
N ALA A 388 -9.62 12.12 -3.89
CA ALA A 388 -8.78 12.14 -2.70
C ALA A 388 -8.21 10.74 -2.39
N ILE A 389 -9.07 9.71 -2.46
CA ILE A 389 -8.67 8.31 -2.19
C ILE A 389 -7.65 7.84 -3.22
N THR A 390 -7.97 7.93 -4.51
CA THR A 390 -7.06 7.57 -5.60
C THR A 390 -5.82 8.49 -5.64
N GLY A 391 -5.92 9.72 -5.14
CA GLY A 391 -4.79 10.64 -5.01
C GLY A 391 -3.81 10.28 -3.89
N GLY A 392 -4.21 9.44 -2.92
CA GLY A 392 -3.43 9.16 -1.71
C GLY A 392 -3.49 10.26 -0.65
N ASP A 393 -4.51 11.12 -0.71
CA ASP A 393 -4.72 12.20 0.26
C ASP A 393 -5.24 11.62 1.60
N LYS A 394 -4.96 12.31 2.71
CA LYS A 394 -5.64 12.00 3.98
C LYS A 394 -7.10 12.43 3.85
N VAL A 395 -8.00 11.55 4.25
CA VAL A 395 -9.44 11.75 4.21
C VAL A 395 -10.02 11.63 5.60
N ALA A 396 -11.04 12.44 5.89
CA ALA A 396 -11.73 12.40 7.16
C ALA A 396 -12.56 11.11 7.29
N ILE A 397 -12.47 10.47 8.44
CA ILE A 397 -13.24 9.29 8.84
C ILE A 397 -13.98 9.62 10.13
N ASP A 398 -15.29 9.38 10.16
CA ASP A 398 -16.15 9.61 11.33
C ASP A 398 -16.88 8.31 11.73
N PRO A 399 -16.20 7.35 12.39
CA PRO A 399 -16.82 6.10 12.76
C PRO A 399 -17.84 6.31 13.89
N LYS A 400 -18.98 5.63 13.79
CA LYS A 400 -20.03 5.70 14.80
C LYS A 400 -19.48 5.31 16.19
N HIS A 401 -19.71 6.17 17.19
CA HIS A 401 -19.28 5.98 18.58
C HIS A 401 -17.76 5.96 18.80
N LYS A 402 -16.95 6.48 17.87
CA LYS A 402 -15.51 6.68 18.03
C LYS A 402 -15.15 8.14 17.70
N ALA A 403 -13.96 8.57 18.09
CA ALA A 403 -13.46 9.89 17.72
C ALA A 403 -13.19 9.93 16.20
N PRO A 404 -13.53 11.03 15.50
CA PRO A 404 -13.18 11.19 14.10
C PRO A 404 -11.66 11.35 13.97
N TYR A 405 -11.11 10.84 12.87
CA TYR A 405 -9.69 10.89 12.57
C TYR A 405 -9.47 11.08 11.06
N SER A 406 -8.21 11.25 10.64
CA SER A 406 -7.87 11.39 9.22
C SER A 406 -6.77 10.41 8.84
N THR A 407 -7.05 9.57 7.85
CA THR A 407 -6.12 8.55 7.37
C THR A 407 -6.11 8.47 5.85
N ARG A 408 -5.17 7.73 5.27
CA ARG A 408 -5.16 7.36 3.85
C ARG A 408 -5.90 6.03 3.67
N ILE A 409 -6.54 5.87 2.51
CA ILE A 409 -7.19 4.61 2.13
C ILE A 409 -6.36 4.02 0.97
N PRO A 410 -5.42 3.10 1.24
CA PRO A 410 -4.52 2.51 0.25
C PRO A 410 -5.23 1.41 -0.55
N ALA A 411 -6.25 1.80 -1.33
CA ALA A 411 -7.10 0.87 -2.06
C ALA A 411 -7.19 1.22 -3.56
N VAL A 412 -7.20 0.19 -4.40
CA VAL A 412 -7.62 0.30 -5.80
C VAL A 412 -9.14 0.36 -5.85
N VAL A 413 -9.68 1.27 -6.66
CA VAL A 413 -11.13 1.39 -6.88
C VAL A 413 -11.49 0.75 -8.23
N LEU A 414 -12.45 -0.16 -8.21
CA LEU A 414 -13.02 -0.83 -9.38
C LEU A 414 -14.51 -0.49 -9.48
N ALA A 415 -14.89 0.31 -10.46
CA ALA A 415 -16.28 0.57 -10.79
C ALA A 415 -16.77 -0.41 -11.86
N VAL A 416 -17.88 -1.09 -11.62
CA VAL A 416 -18.46 -2.05 -12.57
C VAL A 416 -19.88 -1.63 -12.86
N ASN A 417 -20.10 -1.08 -14.06
CA ASN A 417 -21.36 -0.46 -14.43
C ASN A 417 -21.83 -0.96 -15.80
N ASN A 418 -23.14 -0.88 -16.06
CA ASN A 418 -23.64 -1.08 -17.42
C ASN A 418 -23.41 0.16 -18.30
N ASN A 419 -23.57 1.35 -17.71
CA ASN A 419 -23.33 2.63 -18.36
C ASN A 419 -22.18 3.37 -17.66
N ALA A 420 -21.45 4.17 -18.41
CA ALA A 420 -20.35 4.96 -17.89
C ALA A 420 -20.77 5.94 -16.80
N MET A 421 -19.90 6.14 -15.81
CA MET A 421 -20.03 7.22 -14.83
C MET A 421 -19.92 8.59 -15.51
N SER A 422 -20.73 9.55 -15.05
CA SER A 422 -20.65 10.94 -15.45
C SER A 422 -20.11 11.77 -14.29
N PHE A 423 -19.12 12.61 -14.57
CA PHE A 423 -18.53 13.48 -13.56
C PHE A 423 -18.76 14.93 -13.93
N SER A 424 -19.17 15.74 -12.96
CA SER A 424 -19.26 17.18 -13.16
C SER A 424 -17.89 17.86 -13.16
N ASP A 425 -16.83 17.23 -12.62
CA ASP A 425 -15.46 17.75 -12.71
C ASP A 425 -14.89 17.57 -14.12
N ARG A 426 -14.74 18.71 -14.83
CA ARG A 426 -14.12 18.79 -16.16
C ARG A 426 -12.76 19.48 -16.14
N SER A 427 -12.15 19.63 -14.96
CA SER A 427 -10.77 20.14 -14.84
C SER A 427 -9.69 19.14 -15.26
N GLY A 428 -10.08 17.95 -15.72
CA GLY A 428 -9.18 16.82 -15.97
C GLY A 428 -8.72 16.12 -14.69
N GLY A 429 -9.25 16.50 -13.52
CA GLY A 429 -8.99 15.87 -12.22
C GLY A 429 -9.34 14.39 -12.21
N ILE A 430 -10.57 14.06 -12.57
CA ILE A 430 -11.05 12.68 -12.64
C ILE A 430 -10.57 11.98 -13.91
N SER A 431 -10.62 12.64 -15.06
CA SER A 431 -10.31 12.01 -16.35
C SER A 431 -8.92 11.36 -16.38
N ARG A 432 -7.88 12.05 -15.86
CA ARG A 432 -6.52 11.50 -15.79
C ARG A 432 -6.34 10.33 -14.82
N ARG A 433 -7.35 10.03 -14.01
CA ARG A 433 -7.37 8.90 -13.06
C ARG A 433 -8.23 7.74 -13.57
N ARG A 434 -9.14 8.00 -14.49
CA ARG A 434 -10.16 7.06 -14.94
C ARG A 434 -9.61 6.19 -16.08
N VAL A 435 -9.55 4.88 -15.88
CA VAL A 435 -9.20 3.90 -16.92
C VAL A 435 -10.46 3.09 -17.25
N ILE A 436 -10.99 3.26 -18.47
CA ILE A 436 -12.26 2.66 -18.88
C ILE A 436 -11.98 1.45 -19.76
N PHE A 437 -12.61 0.32 -19.45
CA PHE A 437 -12.68 -0.87 -20.31
C PHE A 437 -14.14 -1.12 -20.70
N ASN A 438 -14.43 -1.24 -21.99
CA ASN A 438 -15.78 -1.59 -22.45
C ASN A 438 -15.84 -3.06 -22.88
N PHE A 439 -16.57 -3.90 -22.16
CA PHE A 439 -16.78 -5.29 -22.55
C PHE A 439 -18.07 -5.37 -23.37
N SER A 440 -17.95 -5.25 -24.69
CA SER A 440 -19.07 -5.21 -25.65
C SER A 440 -19.67 -6.58 -25.95
N GLU A 441 -18.87 -7.64 -25.88
CA GLU A 441 -19.27 -8.98 -26.30
C GLU A 441 -20.22 -9.64 -25.29
N VAL A 442 -21.50 -9.75 -25.64
CA VAL A 442 -22.48 -10.48 -24.83
C VAL A 442 -22.28 -11.98 -25.02
N VAL A 443 -22.12 -12.71 -23.92
CA VAL A 443 -22.11 -14.17 -23.96
C VAL A 443 -23.55 -14.68 -24.08
N PRO A 444 -23.88 -15.43 -25.16
CA PRO A 444 -25.18 -16.07 -25.31
C PRO A 444 -25.52 -16.94 -24.09
N GLU A 445 -26.78 -16.98 -23.69
CA GLU A 445 -27.20 -17.68 -22.47
C GLU A 445 -26.82 -19.16 -22.45
N ASN A 446 -26.89 -19.84 -23.60
CA ASN A 446 -26.49 -21.23 -23.79
C ASN A 446 -24.97 -21.47 -23.74
N GLU A 447 -24.15 -20.43 -23.89
CA GLU A 447 -22.68 -20.48 -23.77
C GLU A 447 -22.18 -20.07 -22.38
N ARG A 448 -23.07 -19.56 -21.51
CA ARG A 448 -22.71 -19.11 -20.17
C ARG A 448 -22.40 -20.31 -19.29
N ASP A 449 -21.19 -20.31 -18.75
CA ASP A 449 -20.77 -21.26 -17.74
C ASP A 449 -21.00 -20.66 -16.35
N PRO A 450 -21.99 -21.14 -15.57
CA PRO A 450 -22.28 -20.60 -14.24
C PRO A 450 -21.16 -20.87 -13.23
N MET A 451 -20.27 -21.84 -13.50
CA MET A 451 -19.12 -22.18 -12.65
C MET A 451 -17.82 -21.53 -13.13
N LEU A 452 -17.87 -20.61 -14.09
CA LEU A 452 -16.67 -20.02 -14.69
C LEU A 452 -15.77 -19.36 -13.63
N ALA A 453 -16.35 -18.64 -12.67
CA ALA A 453 -15.58 -17.98 -11.61
C ALA A 453 -14.82 -19.00 -10.73
N GLU A 454 -15.48 -20.11 -10.34
CA GLU A 454 -14.87 -21.19 -9.56
C GLU A 454 -13.76 -21.91 -10.34
N LYS A 455 -13.96 -22.13 -11.64
CA LYS A 455 -12.92 -22.70 -12.51
C LYS A 455 -11.70 -21.79 -12.62
N ILE A 456 -11.92 -20.48 -12.72
CA ILE A 456 -10.84 -19.48 -12.73
C ILE A 456 -10.15 -19.40 -11.36
N GLU A 457 -10.87 -19.58 -10.25
CA GLU A 457 -10.29 -19.68 -8.90
C GLU A 457 -9.25 -20.82 -8.83
N GLY A 458 -9.55 -21.97 -9.44
CA GLY A 458 -8.60 -23.09 -9.58
C GLY A 458 -7.38 -22.81 -10.47
N GLU A 459 -7.45 -21.81 -11.34
CA GLU A 459 -6.37 -21.39 -12.25
C GLU A 459 -5.58 -20.19 -11.71
N LEU A 460 -6.00 -19.61 -10.58
CA LEU A 460 -5.54 -18.30 -10.13
C LEU A 460 -4.04 -18.24 -9.83
N ALA A 461 -3.44 -19.34 -9.38
CA ALA A 461 -1.99 -19.42 -9.16
C ALA A 461 -1.19 -19.17 -10.46
N VAL A 462 -1.67 -19.70 -11.60
CA VAL A 462 -1.08 -19.48 -12.92
C VAL A 462 -1.27 -18.02 -13.35
N VAL A 463 -2.46 -17.46 -13.13
CA VAL A 463 -2.76 -16.06 -13.45
C VAL A 463 -1.84 -15.12 -12.68
N ILE A 464 -1.69 -15.31 -11.37
CA ILE A 464 -0.82 -14.51 -10.50
C ILE A 464 0.63 -14.55 -10.99
N ARG A 465 1.18 -15.75 -11.24
CA ARG A 465 2.54 -15.89 -11.78
C ARG A 465 2.72 -15.19 -13.11
N HIS A 466 1.74 -15.33 -14.00
CA HIS A 466 1.77 -14.66 -15.29
C HIS A 466 1.81 -13.14 -15.12
N LEU A 467 0.95 -12.57 -14.27
CA LEU A 467 0.92 -11.13 -13.99
C LEU A 467 2.26 -10.64 -13.41
N LEU A 468 2.81 -11.35 -12.43
CA LEU A 468 4.10 -11.02 -11.81
C LEU A 468 5.27 -11.09 -12.79
N THR A 469 5.25 -12.05 -13.72
CA THR A 469 6.30 -12.22 -14.74
C THR A 469 6.15 -11.19 -15.87
N ARG A 470 4.93 -11.00 -16.36
CA ARG A 470 4.58 -10.08 -17.46
C ARG A 470 4.87 -8.63 -17.09
N PHE A 471 4.70 -8.27 -15.82
CA PHE A 471 4.89 -6.92 -15.30
C PHE A 471 5.96 -6.86 -14.22
N ALA A 472 7.05 -7.62 -14.40
CA ALA A 472 8.27 -7.45 -13.62
C ALA A 472 8.77 -6.00 -13.70
N ASP A 473 8.65 -5.38 -14.89
CA ASP A 473 8.66 -3.93 -15.03
C ASP A 473 7.25 -3.35 -14.82
N GLN A 474 7.03 -2.78 -13.65
CA GLN A 474 5.72 -2.23 -13.27
C GLN A 474 5.39 -0.94 -14.03
N ASP A 475 6.37 -0.23 -14.58
CA ASP A 475 6.12 0.96 -15.39
C ASP A 475 5.50 0.60 -16.74
N GLU A 476 5.74 -0.62 -17.23
CA GLU A 476 5.06 -1.13 -18.43
C GLU A 476 3.55 -1.29 -18.22
N ALA A 477 3.14 -1.92 -17.12
CA ALA A 477 1.73 -2.05 -16.73
C ALA A 477 1.08 -0.66 -16.63
N ARG A 478 1.76 0.28 -15.94
CA ARG A 478 1.28 1.65 -15.80
C ARG A 478 1.12 2.36 -17.15
N ARG A 479 2.08 2.18 -18.07
CA ARG A 479 2.01 2.73 -19.43
C ARG A 479 0.81 2.20 -20.20
N LEU A 480 0.56 0.88 -20.15
CA LEU A 480 -0.60 0.26 -20.80
C LEU A 480 -1.92 0.84 -20.29
N LEU A 481 -2.05 1.09 -18.99
CA LEU A 481 -3.23 1.74 -18.42
C LEU A 481 -3.39 3.20 -18.87
N TYR A 482 -2.30 3.96 -18.99
CA TYR A 482 -2.35 5.30 -19.57
C TYR A 482 -2.75 5.30 -21.04
N GLU A 483 -2.29 4.32 -21.82
CA GLU A 483 -2.76 4.16 -23.19
C GLU A 483 -4.24 3.81 -23.23
N GLN A 484 -4.73 2.94 -22.35
CA GLN A 484 -6.14 2.59 -22.28
C GLN A 484 -7.02 3.80 -21.94
N GLN A 485 -6.59 4.63 -21.00
CA GLN A 485 -7.27 5.87 -20.61
C GLN A 485 -7.52 6.83 -21.79
N LYS A 486 -6.60 6.83 -22.76
CA LYS A 486 -6.63 7.66 -23.98
C LYS A 486 -7.05 6.89 -25.22
N SER A 487 -7.55 5.66 -25.06
CA SER A 487 -7.96 4.84 -26.20
C SER A 487 -9.23 5.39 -26.85
N GLU A 488 -9.43 5.05 -28.13
CA GLU A 488 -10.65 5.39 -28.86
C GLU A 488 -11.90 4.81 -28.17
N GLU A 489 -11.78 3.62 -27.60
CA GLU A 489 -12.84 2.99 -26.78
C GLU A 489 -13.19 3.84 -25.56
N ALA A 490 -12.19 4.27 -24.79
CA ALA A 490 -12.42 5.12 -23.62
C ALA A 490 -13.04 6.48 -24.01
N LEU A 491 -12.61 7.05 -25.14
CA LEU A 491 -13.17 8.29 -25.68
C LEU A 491 -14.64 8.10 -26.10
N ALA A 492 -14.97 7.03 -26.81
CA ALA A 492 -16.34 6.71 -27.21
C ALA A 492 -17.28 6.65 -25.98
N ILE A 493 -16.86 5.95 -24.93
CA ILE A 493 -17.62 5.84 -23.69
C ILE A 493 -17.77 7.20 -22.97
N LYS A 494 -16.72 8.05 -23.00
CA LYS A 494 -16.80 9.41 -22.44
C LYS A 494 -17.78 10.30 -23.22
N ARG A 495 -17.84 10.16 -24.55
CA ARG A 495 -18.77 10.89 -25.42
C ARG A 495 -20.23 10.55 -25.09
N GLU A 496 -20.54 9.27 -24.90
CA GLU A 496 -21.89 8.82 -24.51
C GLU A 496 -22.36 9.43 -23.17
N GLY A 497 -21.43 9.64 -22.23
CA GLY A 497 -21.72 10.13 -20.88
C GLY A 497 -21.65 11.65 -20.70
N ASP A 498 -21.11 12.41 -21.67
CA ASP A 498 -20.92 13.85 -21.57
C ASP A 498 -21.13 14.59 -22.90
N SER A 499 -22.29 15.24 -23.03
CA SER A 499 -22.68 16.04 -24.20
C SER A 499 -21.67 17.12 -24.61
N LEU A 500 -20.88 17.68 -23.67
CA LEU A 500 -19.87 18.68 -24.03
C LEU A 500 -18.64 18.02 -24.65
N VAL A 501 -18.24 16.86 -24.15
CA VAL A 501 -17.17 16.06 -24.75
C VAL A 501 -17.61 15.62 -26.13
N ASP A 502 -18.81 15.07 -26.29
CA ASP A 502 -19.31 14.67 -27.60
C ASP A 502 -19.37 15.83 -28.60
N PHE A 503 -19.88 17.00 -28.18
CA PHE A 503 -19.85 18.23 -28.99
C PHE A 503 -18.43 18.60 -29.44
N CYS A 504 -17.41 18.43 -28.59
CA CYS A 504 -16.02 18.72 -28.94
C CYS A 504 -15.47 17.78 -30.04
N GLY A 505 -16.08 16.61 -30.27
CA GLY A 505 -15.75 15.74 -31.39
C GLY A 505 -15.96 16.41 -32.75
N TYR A 506 -16.93 17.32 -32.82
CA TYR A 506 -17.30 18.09 -34.02
C TYR A 506 -16.45 19.36 -34.21
N LEU A 507 -15.39 19.55 -33.41
CA LEU A 507 -14.54 20.75 -33.46
C LEU A 507 -13.11 20.42 -33.87
N MET A 508 -12.58 21.13 -34.87
CA MET A 508 -11.13 21.13 -35.14
C MET A 508 -10.44 22.28 -34.44
N ALA A 509 -9.21 22.06 -33.96
CA ALA A 509 -8.39 23.07 -33.31
C ALA A 509 -7.28 23.55 -34.26
N SER A 510 -7.21 24.87 -34.48
CA SER A 510 -6.13 25.59 -35.15
C SER A 510 -5.02 25.94 -34.16
N VAL A 511 -3.82 26.22 -34.69
CA VAL A 511 -2.68 26.75 -33.91
C VAL A 511 -2.92 28.20 -33.49
N MET A 512 -3.77 28.94 -34.22
CA MET A 512 -4.08 30.34 -33.96
C MET A 512 -5.53 30.55 -33.51
N CYS A 513 -5.81 31.65 -32.82
CA CYS A 513 -7.19 32.04 -32.46
C CYS A 513 -7.93 32.68 -33.65
N ASP A 514 -8.08 31.93 -34.74
CA ASP A 514 -8.76 32.33 -35.97
C ASP A 514 -10.10 31.59 -36.20
N GLY A 515 -10.52 30.78 -35.24
CA GLY A 515 -11.80 30.06 -35.26
C GLY A 515 -13.01 30.93 -34.89
N LEU A 516 -14.05 30.25 -34.39
CA LEU A 516 -15.32 30.83 -34.00
C LEU A 516 -15.18 31.85 -32.86
N LEU A 517 -16.05 32.87 -32.86
CA LEU A 517 -16.22 33.74 -31.70
C LEU A 517 -16.90 32.94 -30.58
N VAL A 518 -16.52 33.15 -29.31
CA VAL A 518 -17.14 32.39 -28.21
C VAL A 518 -18.64 32.69 -28.10
N GLY A 519 -19.01 33.98 -28.20
CA GLY A 519 -20.41 34.42 -28.14
C GLY A 519 -21.08 34.23 -26.78
N ASN A 520 -22.38 34.56 -26.71
CA ASN A 520 -23.26 34.32 -25.56
C ASN A 520 -24.69 34.10 -26.07
N ALA A 521 -25.59 33.56 -25.24
CA ALA A 521 -26.95 33.20 -25.67
C ALA A 521 -27.83 34.37 -26.13
N GLU A 522 -27.54 35.59 -25.68
CA GLU A 522 -28.35 36.78 -25.95
C GLU A 522 -28.00 37.44 -27.29
N ILE A 523 -27.00 36.94 -28.03
CA ILE A 523 -26.64 37.51 -29.33
C ILE A 523 -27.70 37.16 -30.37
N VAL A 524 -28.33 38.18 -30.94
CA VAL A 524 -29.32 38.07 -32.02
C VAL A 524 -28.76 38.72 -33.30
N PRO A 525 -28.90 38.09 -34.49
CA PRO A 525 -29.55 36.80 -34.74
C PRO A 525 -28.73 35.61 -34.26
N PHE A 526 -29.43 34.53 -33.92
CA PHE A 526 -28.81 33.26 -33.55
C PHE A 526 -27.97 32.71 -34.72
N SER A 527 -26.64 32.78 -34.60
CA SER A 527 -25.70 32.36 -35.65
C SER A 527 -24.71 31.27 -35.17
N PRO A 528 -25.07 29.98 -35.27
CA PRO A 528 -24.23 28.87 -34.79
C PRO A 528 -22.96 28.66 -35.63
N ARG A 529 -22.93 29.13 -36.88
CA ARG A 529 -21.72 29.13 -37.73
C ARG A 529 -20.71 30.24 -37.37
N ARG A 530 -21.11 31.21 -36.55
CA ARG A 530 -20.27 32.35 -36.15
C ARG A 530 -19.87 32.29 -34.69
N TYR A 531 -20.76 31.80 -33.82
CA TYR A 531 -20.57 31.75 -32.38
C TYR A 531 -20.52 30.32 -31.86
N LEU A 532 -19.42 29.96 -31.20
CA LEU A 532 -19.16 28.63 -30.65
C LEU A 532 -20.22 28.22 -29.61
N TYR A 533 -20.62 29.13 -28.73
CA TYR A 533 -21.69 28.82 -27.76
C TYR A 533 -23.04 28.62 -28.45
N HIS A 534 -23.32 29.30 -29.56
CA HIS A 534 -24.51 29.03 -30.36
C HIS A 534 -24.43 27.66 -31.02
N ALA A 535 -23.27 27.26 -31.57
CA ALA A 535 -23.07 25.92 -32.11
C ALA A 535 -23.38 24.85 -31.06
N TYR A 536 -22.88 25.03 -29.83
CA TYR A 536 -23.21 24.13 -28.72
C TYR A 536 -24.71 24.11 -28.39
N LEU A 537 -25.39 25.26 -28.34
CA LEU A 537 -26.83 25.31 -28.11
C LEU A 537 -27.65 24.69 -29.26
N ALA A 538 -27.18 24.78 -30.50
CA ALA A 538 -27.78 24.10 -31.64
C ALA A 538 -27.63 22.57 -31.50
N TYR A 539 -26.42 22.10 -31.23
CA TYR A 539 -26.12 20.69 -30.95
C TYR A 539 -27.02 20.14 -29.83
N MET A 540 -27.09 20.83 -28.67
CA MET A 540 -27.93 20.39 -27.55
C MET A 540 -29.42 20.26 -27.94
N ARG A 541 -29.94 21.17 -28.77
CA ARG A 541 -31.32 21.11 -29.26
C ARG A 541 -31.54 19.97 -30.24
N ALA A 542 -30.62 19.77 -31.18
CA ALA A 542 -30.73 18.72 -32.19
C ALA A 542 -30.75 17.31 -31.57
N HIS A 543 -29.96 17.08 -30.52
CA HIS A 543 -29.90 15.81 -29.81
C HIS A 543 -30.93 15.68 -28.66
N GLY A 544 -31.82 16.66 -28.49
CA GLY A 544 -32.87 16.61 -27.46
C GLY A 544 -32.36 16.73 -26.02
N PHE A 545 -31.15 17.26 -25.82
CA PHE A 545 -30.59 17.46 -24.48
C PHE A 545 -31.19 18.70 -23.81
N GLY A 546 -31.95 18.50 -22.74
CA GLY A 546 -32.78 19.55 -22.14
C GLY A 546 -32.07 20.59 -21.25
N LYS A 547 -30.78 20.43 -20.91
CA LYS A 547 -30.06 21.32 -19.98
C LYS A 547 -28.64 21.62 -20.46
N PRO A 548 -28.44 22.66 -21.30
CA PRO A 548 -27.10 23.11 -21.67
C PRO A 548 -26.34 23.65 -20.47
N VAL A 549 -25.02 23.49 -20.47
CA VAL A 549 -24.18 24.17 -19.48
C VAL A 549 -24.20 25.69 -19.68
N THR A 550 -24.12 26.45 -18.59
CA THR A 550 -24.06 27.93 -18.66
C THR A 550 -22.82 28.39 -19.42
N LEU A 551 -22.83 29.60 -20.00
CA LEU A 551 -21.67 30.13 -20.74
C LEU A 551 -20.39 30.15 -19.90
N THR A 552 -20.49 30.52 -18.62
CA THR A 552 -19.36 30.50 -17.69
C THR A 552 -18.80 29.10 -17.55
N ARG A 553 -19.68 28.10 -17.40
CA ARG A 553 -19.28 26.70 -17.25
C ARG A 553 -18.72 26.14 -18.55
N PHE A 554 -19.37 26.42 -19.68
CA PHE A 554 -18.88 26.11 -21.03
C PHE A 554 -17.44 26.61 -21.21
N GLY A 555 -17.20 27.90 -20.96
CA GLY A 555 -15.88 28.48 -21.12
C GLY A 555 -14.80 27.95 -20.15
N LYS A 556 -15.20 27.39 -19.00
CA LYS A 556 -14.32 26.75 -18.01
C LYS A 556 -14.02 25.29 -18.37
N ASP A 557 -14.99 24.58 -18.92
CA ASP A 557 -14.95 23.15 -19.17
C ASP A 557 -14.40 22.78 -20.56
N MET A 558 -14.50 23.68 -21.54
CA MET A 558 -13.99 23.49 -22.91
C MET A 558 -12.52 23.01 -22.98
N PRO A 559 -11.56 23.57 -22.21
CA PRO A 559 -10.19 23.04 -22.23
C PRO A 559 -10.09 21.56 -21.85
N GLY A 560 -10.83 21.13 -20.82
CA GLY A 560 -10.82 19.73 -20.40
C GLY A 560 -11.48 18.81 -21.42
N ALA A 561 -12.62 19.22 -21.97
CA ALA A 561 -13.33 18.46 -22.99
C ALA A 561 -12.51 18.31 -24.29
N MET A 562 -11.84 19.36 -24.76
CA MET A 562 -10.96 19.29 -25.93
C MET A 562 -9.70 18.45 -25.67
N ALA A 563 -9.18 18.45 -24.44
CA ALA A 563 -8.04 17.65 -24.05
C ALA A 563 -8.31 16.13 -24.11
N GLU A 564 -9.56 15.68 -24.01
CA GLU A 564 -9.95 14.27 -24.25
C GLU A 564 -9.62 13.82 -25.69
N TYR A 565 -9.66 14.76 -26.63
CA TYR A 565 -9.28 14.55 -28.04
C TYR A 565 -7.79 14.83 -28.30
N GLY A 566 -7.01 15.13 -27.25
CA GLY A 566 -5.63 15.59 -27.39
C GLY A 566 -5.49 16.96 -28.07
N ARG A 567 -6.56 17.78 -28.07
CA ARG A 567 -6.62 19.09 -28.73
C ARG A 567 -6.53 20.20 -27.68
N GLU A 568 -5.69 21.20 -27.94
CA GLU A 568 -5.60 22.39 -27.07
C GLU A 568 -6.67 23.42 -27.44
N TYR A 569 -7.37 23.93 -26.42
CA TYR A 569 -8.34 25.02 -26.56
C TYR A 569 -7.76 26.32 -26.04
N ILE A 570 -7.58 27.29 -26.93
CA ILE A 570 -7.12 28.64 -26.61
C ILE A 570 -8.12 29.68 -27.10
N LYS A 571 -8.15 30.82 -26.41
CA LYS A 571 -9.01 31.95 -26.75
C LYS A 571 -8.31 33.27 -26.49
N ARG A 572 -8.53 34.24 -27.38
CA ARG A 572 -7.90 35.57 -27.31
C ARG A 572 -8.95 36.66 -27.47
N LYS A 573 -8.81 37.75 -26.69
CA LYS A 573 -9.66 38.93 -26.85
C LYS A 573 -9.28 39.65 -28.14
N THR A 574 -10.27 39.91 -29.00
CA THR A 574 -10.13 40.64 -30.26
C THR A 574 -11.07 41.85 -30.29
N LYS A 575 -10.97 42.68 -31.33
CA LYS A 575 -11.90 43.80 -31.56
C LYS A 575 -13.36 43.35 -31.71
N HIS A 576 -13.59 42.10 -32.08
CA HIS A 576 -14.92 41.52 -32.32
C HIS A 576 -15.38 40.58 -31.19
N GLY A 577 -14.72 40.64 -30.03
CA GLY A 577 -15.00 39.78 -28.88
C GLY A 577 -13.96 38.68 -28.67
N LEU A 578 -14.28 37.71 -27.83
CA LEU A 578 -13.39 36.59 -27.52
C LEU A 578 -13.41 35.60 -28.69
N ARG A 579 -12.27 35.40 -29.35
CA ARG A 579 -12.12 34.46 -30.48
C ARG A 579 -11.37 33.22 -30.03
N SER A 580 -11.89 32.05 -30.40
CA SER A 580 -11.28 30.76 -30.10
C SER A 580 -10.39 30.28 -31.25
N ASN A 581 -9.62 29.22 -31.02
CA ASN A 581 -8.89 28.51 -32.08
C ASN A 581 -9.70 27.38 -32.71
N VAL A 582 -11.00 27.24 -32.44
CA VAL A 582 -11.78 26.09 -32.92
C VAL A 582 -12.78 26.44 -34.01
N THR A 583 -12.93 25.54 -34.98
CA THR A 583 -13.92 25.59 -36.06
C THR A 583 -14.73 24.30 -36.10
N LEU A 584 -15.91 24.35 -36.69
CA LEU A 584 -16.76 23.17 -36.91
C LEU A 584 -16.14 22.26 -37.98
N THR A 585 -16.27 20.95 -37.80
CA THR A 585 -16.00 19.93 -38.82
C THR A 585 -17.15 19.81 -39.82
N GLU A 586 -16.94 19.11 -40.93
CA GLU A 586 -18.01 18.76 -41.87
C GLU A 586 -19.12 17.91 -41.22
N GLU A 587 -18.76 17.03 -40.27
CA GLU A 587 -19.72 16.24 -39.49
C GLU A 587 -20.70 17.09 -38.65
N SER A 588 -20.41 18.38 -38.45
CA SER A 588 -21.32 19.28 -37.75
C SER A 588 -22.60 19.54 -38.54
N GLU A 589 -22.58 19.36 -39.86
CA GLU A 589 -23.73 19.63 -40.73
C GLU A 589 -24.95 18.75 -40.40
N ASP A 590 -24.73 17.57 -39.82
CA ASP A 590 -25.79 16.60 -39.47
C ASP A 590 -26.80 17.14 -38.43
N TRP A 591 -26.37 18.05 -37.56
CA TRP A 591 -27.20 18.62 -36.49
C TRP A 591 -27.34 20.14 -36.59
N MET A 592 -26.65 20.78 -37.53
CA MET A 592 -26.70 22.22 -37.71
C MET A 592 -28.03 22.67 -38.32
N PRO A 593 -28.62 23.79 -37.84
CA PRO A 593 -29.83 24.33 -38.45
C PRO A 593 -29.61 24.66 -39.94
N SER A 594 -30.53 24.20 -40.79
CA SER A 594 -30.51 24.51 -42.21
C SER A 594 -30.59 26.02 -42.44
N CYS A 595 -29.76 26.52 -43.35
CA CYS A 595 -29.86 27.91 -43.80
C CYS A 595 -31.07 28.00 -44.72
N VAL A 596 -32.27 28.22 -44.18
CA VAL A 596 -33.40 28.61 -45.01
C VAL A 596 -33.11 30.02 -45.50
N SER A 597 -32.73 30.15 -46.77
CA SER A 597 -32.76 31.44 -47.44
C SER A 597 -34.19 31.95 -47.33
N VAL A 598 -34.40 33.01 -46.57
CA VAL A 598 -35.64 33.78 -46.64
C VAL A 598 -35.63 34.41 -48.04
N THR A 599 -36.16 33.70 -49.02
CA THR A 599 -36.63 34.34 -50.24
C THR A 599 -37.82 35.19 -49.80
N ASN A 600 -37.57 36.49 -49.60
CA ASN A 600 -38.63 37.48 -49.56
C ASN A 600 -39.39 37.36 -50.88
N ASP A 601 -40.54 36.68 -50.84
CA ASP A 601 -41.50 36.70 -51.93
C ASP A 601 -42.28 38.02 -51.81
N ASP A 602 -41.60 39.14 -52.08
CA ASP A 602 -42.20 40.47 -52.27
C ASP A 602 -42.80 40.56 -53.69
N SER A 603 -43.65 39.59 -54.05
CA SER A 603 -44.43 39.67 -55.29
C SER A 603 -45.78 38.98 -55.18
N LYS A 604 -46.75 39.68 -54.56
CA LYS A 604 -48.18 39.63 -54.91
C LYS A 604 -48.91 40.80 -54.26
N ASN A 605 -48.95 41.91 -55.01
CA ASN A 605 -50.13 42.76 -55.08
C ASN A 605 -51.21 42.03 -55.90
#